data_AF-A0A7W7SUE0-F1
#
_entry.id   AF-A0A7W7SUE0-F1
#
_cell.length_a   1.000
_cell.length_b   1.000
_cell.length_c   1.000
_cell.angle_alpha   90.00
_cell.angle_beta   90.00
_cell.angle_gamma   90.00
#
_symmetry.space_group_name_H-M   'P 1'
#
loop_
_entity.id
_entity.type
_entity.pdbx_description
1 polymer ?
#
loop_
_entity_poly.entity_id
_entity_poly.type
_entity_poly.pdbx_seq_one_letter_code
_entity_poly.pdbx_strand_id
1 'polypeptide(L)'
;MESDAILTDYREIRLTVVRELAYATKQADRGNRLDLTLFLNGIPVATAELKNPLTGSGVEHAKEQYRAERDPSELVFSRRVIANFAVDPDLVFATTQLRGAKTRFLPFNTGSAGPGRSGGKGNPPATAYGTYAISYLWAEIWQPDNWLGLLERFVRLHQERARTGVPERP
;
A
#
# COMPACT_ATOMS: atom_id res chain seq x y z
N MET A 1 23.75 -25.21 6.01
CA MET A 1 24.48 -24.00 6.44
C MET A 1 23.93 -22.74 5.77
N GLU A 2 23.99 -22.59 4.45
CA GLU A 2 23.48 -21.37 3.77
C GLU A 2 21.95 -21.19 3.87
N SER A 3 21.20 -22.31 3.80
CA SER A 3 19.74 -22.32 4.03
C SER A 3 19.33 -21.97 5.47
N ASP A 4 20.14 -22.32 6.47
CA ASP A 4 19.81 -22.01 7.88
C ASP A 4 20.04 -20.54 8.18
N ALA A 5 21.09 -19.93 7.62
CA ALA A 5 21.37 -18.50 7.77
C ALA A 5 20.25 -17.65 7.16
N ILE A 6 19.78 -17.99 5.95
CA ILE A 6 18.65 -17.29 5.29
C ILE A 6 17.37 -17.41 6.12
N LEU A 7 17.10 -18.60 6.68
CA LEU A 7 15.93 -18.80 7.54
C LEU A 7 16.05 -18.06 8.87
N THR A 8 17.26 -17.90 9.42
CA THR A 8 17.51 -17.08 10.61
C THR A 8 17.20 -15.62 10.33
N ASP A 9 17.74 -15.04 9.25
CA ASP A 9 17.48 -13.64 8.89
C ASP A 9 15.98 -13.37 8.66
N TYR A 10 15.31 -14.30 7.98
CA TYR A 10 13.85 -14.24 7.78
C TYR A 10 13.07 -14.18 9.10
N ARG A 11 13.46 -15.01 10.07
CA ARG A 11 12.80 -15.09 11.39
C ARG A 11 13.03 -13.86 12.26
N GLU A 12 14.05 -13.06 11.97
CA GLU A 12 14.30 -11.79 12.67
C GLU A 12 13.45 -10.64 12.12
N ILE A 13 12.85 -10.79 10.93
CA ILE A 13 11.96 -9.77 10.38
C ILE A 13 10.75 -9.55 11.31
N ARG A 14 10.43 -8.28 11.56
CA ARG A 14 9.27 -7.85 12.33
C ARG A 14 8.33 -7.07 11.42
N LEU A 15 7.17 -7.67 11.17
CA LEU A 15 6.04 -6.99 10.55
C LEU A 15 5.10 -6.47 11.62
N THR A 16 4.61 -5.24 11.48
CA THR A 16 3.67 -4.64 12.44
C THR A 16 2.65 -3.82 11.70
N VAL A 17 1.41 -3.79 12.21
CA VAL A 17 0.35 -2.92 11.74
C VAL A 17 0.01 -1.94 12.85
N VAL A 18 0.04 -0.65 12.54
CA VAL A 18 -0.38 0.41 13.46
C VAL A 18 -1.68 1.00 12.97
N ARG A 19 -2.64 1.13 13.90
CA ARG A 19 -3.91 1.82 13.67
C ARG A 19 -3.77 3.30 14.00
N GLU A 20 -4.43 4.13 13.21
CA GLU A 20 -4.50 5.58 13.42
C GLU A 20 -3.12 6.22 13.69
N LEU A 21 -2.15 5.90 12.81
CA LEU A 21 -0.78 6.40 12.94
C LEU A 21 -0.78 7.92 12.77
N ALA A 22 -0.47 8.64 13.85
CA ALA A 22 -0.24 10.08 13.78
C ALA A 22 1.08 10.35 13.03
N TYR A 23 1.05 11.32 12.12
CA TYR A 23 2.22 11.78 11.40
C TYR A 23 2.13 13.29 11.18
N ALA A 24 3.28 13.97 11.19
CA ALA A 24 3.43 15.37 10.82
C ALA A 24 4.92 15.71 10.87
N THR A 25 5.59 15.73 9.73
CA THR A 25 6.91 16.39 9.64
C THR A 25 6.75 17.90 9.43
N LYS A 26 5.55 18.35 9.06
CA LYS A 26 5.19 19.75 8.87
C LYS A 26 4.18 20.22 9.91
N GLN A 27 4.25 21.51 10.24
CA GLN A 27 3.33 22.12 11.19
C GLN A 27 1.87 22.08 10.71
N ALA A 28 1.64 22.29 9.41
CA ALA A 28 0.29 22.34 8.82
C ALA A 28 -0.43 20.98 8.86
N ASP A 29 0.33 19.88 8.93
CA ASP A 29 -0.20 18.52 8.95
C ASP A 29 -0.40 17.97 10.37
N ARG A 30 -0.16 18.77 11.41
CA ARG A 30 -0.35 18.35 12.80
C ARG A 30 -1.77 17.89 13.05
N GLY A 31 -1.91 16.70 13.64
CA GLY A 31 -3.20 16.08 13.94
C GLY A 31 -3.67 15.11 12.87
N ASN A 32 -3.00 15.05 11.71
CA ASN A 32 -3.30 14.05 10.69
C ASN A 32 -2.93 12.64 11.18
N ARG A 33 -3.78 11.67 10.81
CA ARG A 33 -3.63 10.26 11.15
C ARG A 33 -3.99 9.40 9.95
N LEU A 34 -3.27 8.31 9.76
CA LEU A 34 -3.55 7.27 8.77
C LEU A 34 -4.29 6.11 9.43
N ASP A 35 -5.40 5.63 8.86
CA ASP A 35 -6.21 4.58 9.48
C ASP A 35 -5.41 3.30 9.76
N LEU A 36 -4.63 2.84 8.78
CA LEU A 36 -3.65 1.75 8.95
C LEU A 36 -2.31 2.11 8.32
N THR A 37 -1.24 1.63 8.95
CA THR A 37 0.11 1.65 8.36
C THR A 37 0.81 0.32 8.63
N LEU A 38 1.34 -0.28 7.58
CA LEU A 38 2.11 -1.52 7.61
C LEU A 38 3.60 -1.19 7.70
N PHE A 39 4.28 -1.84 8.64
CA PHE A 39 5.70 -1.63 8.93
C PHE A 39 6.50 -2.90 8.70
N LEU A 40 7.73 -2.71 8.22
CA LEU A 40 8.79 -3.71 8.17
C LEU A 40 9.97 -3.21 8.98
N ASN A 41 10.32 -3.91 10.06
CA ASN A 41 11.40 -3.54 10.98
C ASN A 41 11.32 -2.07 11.46
N GLY A 42 10.10 -1.60 11.72
CA GLY A 42 9.85 -0.21 12.16
C GLY A 42 9.85 0.84 11.04
N ILE A 43 10.04 0.46 9.78
CA ILE A 43 9.94 1.36 8.62
C ILE A 43 8.55 1.21 7.99
N PRO A 44 7.79 2.31 7.80
CA PRO A 44 6.48 2.22 7.15
C PRO A 44 6.66 1.91 5.66
N VAL A 45 5.98 0.86 5.18
CA VAL A 45 6.07 0.38 3.80
C VAL A 45 4.76 0.53 3.03
N ALA A 46 3.61 0.52 3.71
CA ALA A 46 2.32 0.80 3.08
C ALA A 46 1.35 1.49 4.03
N THR A 47 0.40 2.23 3.47
CA THR A 47 -0.71 2.85 4.24
C THR A 47 -2.05 2.36 3.69
N ALA A 48 -3.09 2.40 4.51
CA ALA A 48 -4.45 2.24 4.04
C ALA A 48 -5.40 3.24 4.72
N GLU A 49 -6.29 3.84 3.95
CA GLU A 49 -7.45 4.59 4.42
C GLU A 49 -8.69 3.71 4.26
N LEU A 50 -9.44 3.52 5.34
CA LEU A 50 -10.56 2.61 5.43
C LEU A 50 -11.87 3.38 5.46
N LYS A 51 -12.84 2.96 4.66
CA LYS A 51 -14.20 3.52 4.65
C LYS A 51 -15.24 2.43 4.83
N ASN A 52 -16.42 2.85 5.28
CA ASN A 52 -17.54 1.95 5.52
C ASN A 52 -18.81 2.51 4.86
N PRO A 53 -19.35 1.88 3.80
CA PRO A 53 -20.54 2.35 3.09
C PRO A 53 -21.76 2.55 3.99
N LEU A 54 -21.86 1.80 5.10
CA LEU A 54 -22.93 1.96 6.10
C LEU A 54 -22.91 3.34 6.77
N THR A 55 -21.76 4.03 6.76
CA THR A 55 -21.58 5.39 7.28
C THR A 55 -21.67 6.47 6.20
N GLY A 56 -22.07 6.10 4.98
CA GLY A 56 -22.14 7.02 3.83
C GLY A 56 -20.79 7.31 3.17
N SER A 57 -19.71 6.62 3.58
CA SER A 57 -18.38 6.78 2.99
C SER A 57 -17.90 5.48 2.33
N GLY A 58 -17.25 5.59 1.18
CA GLY A 58 -16.79 4.43 0.40
C GLY A 58 -15.44 4.69 -0.24
N VAL A 59 -14.97 3.79 -1.10
CA VAL A 59 -13.60 3.86 -1.63
C VAL A 59 -13.25 5.15 -2.36
N GLU A 60 -14.21 5.80 -3.02
CA GLU A 60 -13.99 7.12 -3.64
C GLU A 60 -13.69 8.22 -2.61
N HIS A 61 -14.28 8.14 -1.41
CA HIS A 61 -13.96 9.06 -0.31
C HIS A 61 -12.56 8.82 0.24
N ALA A 62 -12.11 7.56 0.34
CA ALA A 62 -10.72 7.26 0.71
C ALA A 62 -9.73 7.80 -0.35
N LYS A 63 -10.04 7.62 -1.64
CA LYS A 63 -9.23 8.18 -2.74
C LYS A 63 -9.17 9.70 -2.67
N GLU A 64 -10.28 10.36 -2.37
CA GLU A 64 -10.33 11.81 -2.26
C GLU A 64 -9.57 12.31 -1.02
N GLN A 65 -9.67 11.63 0.11
CA GLN A 65 -8.87 11.93 1.30
C GLN A 65 -7.37 11.91 0.98
N TYR A 66 -6.88 10.89 0.27
CA TYR A 66 -5.49 10.88 -0.21
C TYR A 66 -5.14 12.04 -1.15
N ARG A 67 -6.09 12.51 -1.96
CA ARG A 67 -5.84 13.57 -2.95
C ARG A 67 -5.86 14.97 -2.35
N ALA A 68 -6.77 15.20 -1.41
CA ALA A 68 -7.10 16.52 -0.89
C ALA A 68 -6.48 16.80 0.49
N GLU A 69 -6.38 15.77 1.34
CA GLU A 69 -6.00 15.94 2.76
C GLU A 69 -4.59 15.41 3.07
N ARG A 70 -4.00 14.58 2.20
CA ARG A 70 -2.67 13.99 2.42
C ARG A 70 -1.64 14.73 1.59
N ASP A 71 -0.81 15.54 2.25
CA ASP A 71 0.30 16.23 1.59
C ASP A 71 1.31 15.20 1.02
N PRO A 72 1.48 15.11 -0.32
CA PRO A 72 2.39 14.14 -0.93
C PRO A 72 3.87 14.30 -0.55
N SER A 73 4.25 15.47 -0.03
CA SER A 73 5.61 15.79 0.36
C SER A 73 5.93 15.52 1.83
N GLU A 74 4.94 15.06 2.62
CA GLU A 74 5.20 14.46 3.93
C GLU A 74 6.12 13.24 3.79
N LEU A 75 6.98 13.02 4.79
CA LEU A 75 8.07 12.03 4.70
C LEU A 75 7.55 10.60 4.48
N VAL A 76 6.42 10.27 5.12
CA VAL A 76 5.77 8.96 4.99
C VAL A 76 5.41 8.66 3.53
N PHE A 77 4.86 9.62 2.79
CA PHE A 77 4.41 9.43 1.41
C PHE A 77 5.52 9.63 0.37
N SER A 78 6.45 10.55 0.63
CA SER A 78 7.47 10.93 -0.36
C SER A 78 8.67 10.00 -0.39
N ARG A 79 9.00 9.33 0.73
CA ARG A 79 10.29 8.63 0.89
C ARG A 79 10.22 7.28 1.62
N ARG A 80 9.06 6.83 2.05
CA ARG A 80 8.94 5.61 2.86
C ARG A 80 8.02 4.60 2.22
N VAL A 81 6.74 4.92 2.12
CA VAL A 81 5.73 3.95 1.68
C VAL A 81 5.81 3.75 0.18
N ILE A 82 5.61 2.51 -0.25
CA ILE A 82 5.62 2.10 -1.66
C ILE A 82 4.21 1.91 -2.21
N ALA A 83 3.20 1.84 -1.34
CA ALA A 83 1.81 1.63 -1.69
C ALA A 83 0.89 2.33 -0.69
N ASN A 84 -0.19 2.91 -1.20
CA ASN A 84 -1.26 3.53 -0.44
C ASN A 84 -2.59 2.94 -0.92
N PHE A 85 -3.33 2.30 -0.01
CA PHE A 85 -4.55 1.58 -0.30
C PHE A 85 -5.77 2.40 0.12
N ALA A 86 -6.69 2.63 -0.82
CA ALA A 86 -8.03 3.11 -0.53
C ALA A 86 -8.97 1.91 -0.47
N VAL A 87 -9.65 1.72 0.66
CA VAL A 87 -10.34 0.46 0.98
C VAL A 87 -11.75 0.73 1.47
N ASP A 88 -12.71 -0.04 0.96
CA ASP A 88 -14.00 -0.28 1.61
C ASP A 88 -14.30 -1.80 1.63
N PRO A 89 -15.41 -2.27 2.22
CA PRO A 89 -15.74 -3.69 2.31
C PRO A 89 -15.86 -4.44 0.97
N ASP A 90 -16.02 -3.71 -0.14
CA ASP A 90 -16.30 -4.28 -1.46
C ASP A 90 -15.11 -4.14 -2.43
N LEU A 91 -14.36 -3.05 -2.33
CA LEU A 91 -13.35 -2.65 -3.30
C LEU A 91 -12.05 -2.17 -2.65
N VAL A 92 -10.94 -2.50 -3.32
CA VAL A 92 -9.60 -1.99 -3.00
C VAL A 92 -9.04 -1.29 -4.23
N PHE A 93 -8.47 -0.11 -4.00
CA PHE A 93 -7.66 0.61 -4.97
C PHE A 93 -6.30 0.94 -4.38
N ALA A 94 -5.27 0.94 -5.20
CA ALA A 94 -3.91 1.24 -4.76
C ALA A 94 -3.26 2.30 -5.63
N THR A 95 -2.34 3.06 -5.02
CA THR A 95 -1.42 3.94 -5.74
C THR A 95 -0.03 3.84 -5.14
N THR A 96 0.99 3.89 -6.00
CA THR A 96 2.40 3.84 -5.58
C THR A 96 2.97 5.24 -5.31
N GLN A 97 2.27 6.30 -5.72
CA GLN A 97 2.73 7.67 -5.53
C GLN A 97 1.56 8.64 -5.43
N LEU A 98 1.53 9.42 -4.34
CA LEU A 98 0.62 10.56 -4.22
C LEU A 98 1.12 11.74 -5.08
N ARG A 99 0.19 12.38 -5.78
CA ARG A 99 0.39 13.59 -6.59
C ARG A 99 -0.75 14.59 -6.36
N GLY A 100 -1.24 14.68 -5.12
CA GLY A 100 -2.40 15.48 -4.73
C GLY A 100 -3.62 15.14 -5.59
N ALA A 101 -4.35 16.13 -6.08
CA ALA A 101 -5.49 15.95 -6.98
C ALA A 101 -5.19 15.10 -8.24
N LYS A 102 -3.94 15.04 -8.70
CA LYS A 102 -3.54 14.25 -9.88
C LYS A 102 -3.23 12.78 -9.56
N THR A 103 -3.40 12.36 -8.30
CA THR A 103 -3.14 10.98 -7.88
C THR A 103 -4.04 10.00 -8.64
N ARG A 104 -3.41 9.05 -9.32
CA ARG A 104 -4.09 7.97 -10.02
C ARG A 104 -4.09 6.73 -9.15
N PHE A 105 -5.28 6.19 -8.96
CA PHE A 105 -5.52 4.93 -8.26
C PHE A 105 -5.88 3.87 -9.28
N LEU A 106 -5.21 2.72 -9.17
CA LEU A 106 -5.50 1.55 -9.99
C LEU A 106 -6.35 0.57 -9.17
N PRO A 107 -7.33 -0.12 -9.81
CA PRO A 107 -8.05 -1.19 -9.15
C PRO A 107 -7.08 -2.25 -8.64
N PHE A 108 -7.21 -2.65 -7.39
CA PHE A 108 -6.43 -3.73 -6.79
C PHE A 108 -7.34 -4.92 -6.47
N ASN A 109 -8.32 -5.17 -7.34
CA ASN A 109 -9.39 -6.16 -7.15
C ASN A 109 -9.11 -7.45 -7.92
N THR A 110 -9.68 -8.57 -7.46
CA THR A 110 -9.45 -9.92 -8.00
C THR A 110 -10.31 -10.29 -9.21
N GLY A 111 -11.29 -9.45 -9.56
CA GLY A 111 -12.30 -9.73 -10.59
C GLY A 111 -13.51 -10.46 -10.01
N SER A 112 -14.71 -10.24 -10.56
CA SER A 112 -15.97 -10.75 -9.98
C SER A 112 -16.06 -12.28 -9.93
N ALA A 113 -15.28 -12.99 -10.76
CA ALA A 113 -15.21 -14.44 -10.80
C ALA A 113 -14.04 -15.03 -9.98
N GLY A 114 -13.21 -14.16 -9.39
CA GLY A 114 -12.00 -14.50 -8.67
C GLY A 114 -10.74 -14.49 -9.55
N PRO A 115 -9.56 -14.61 -8.93
CA PRO A 115 -8.28 -14.47 -9.61
C PRO A 115 -8.08 -15.56 -10.68
N GLY A 116 -7.53 -15.18 -11.83
CA GLY A 116 -7.22 -16.10 -12.93
C GLY A 116 -8.43 -16.59 -13.73
N ARG A 117 -9.64 -16.06 -13.46
CA ARG A 117 -10.89 -16.44 -14.15
C ARG A 117 -11.47 -15.25 -14.90
N SER A 118 -12.08 -15.50 -16.06
CA SER A 118 -12.79 -14.46 -16.80
C SER A 118 -13.98 -13.96 -16.00
N GLY A 119 -14.05 -12.65 -15.78
CA GLY A 119 -15.06 -12.01 -14.93
C GLY A 119 -15.11 -10.50 -15.14
N GLY A 120 -16.00 -9.83 -14.41
CA GLY A 120 -16.17 -8.39 -14.44
C GLY A 120 -15.34 -7.65 -13.40
N LYS A 121 -15.64 -6.36 -13.23
CA LYS A 121 -15.04 -5.50 -12.20
C LYS A 121 -15.46 -5.94 -10.79
N GLY A 122 -14.61 -5.64 -9.81
CA GLY A 122 -14.88 -5.92 -8.40
C GLY A 122 -14.26 -7.24 -7.93
N ASN A 123 -14.87 -7.86 -6.93
CA ASN A 123 -14.40 -9.07 -6.27
C ASN A 123 -15.55 -10.08 -6.18
N PRO A 124 -15.28 -11.38 -5.95
CA PRO A 124 -16.32 -12.34 -5.61
C PRO A 124 -17.07 -11.89 -4.34
N PRO A 125 -18.37 -12.19 -4.22
CA PRO A 125 -19.09 -11.91 -3.00
C PRO A 125 -18.53 -12.72 -1.83
N ALA A 126 -18.62 -12.16 -0.63
CA ALA A 126 -18.32 -12.88 0.60
C ALA A 126 -19.20 -14.13 0.72
N THR A 127 -18.59 -15.30 0.91
CA THR A 127 -19.30 -16.59 0.97
C THR A 127 -19.46 -17.14 2.39
N ALA A 128 -18.73 -16.59 3.36
CA ALA A 128 -18.75 -17.02 4.76
C ALA A 128 -19.13 -15.87 5.70
N TYR A 129 -19.77 -16.21 6.81
CA TYR A 129 -20.11 -15.24 7.84
C TYR A 129 -18.84 -14.56 8.39
N GLY A 130 -18.91 -13.23 8.57
CA GLY A 130 -17.79 -12.42 9.05
C GLY A 130 -16.71 -12.12 8.00
N THR A 131 -16.94 -12.48 6.73
CA THR A 131 -16.03 -12.14 5.62
C THR A 131 -16.58 -11.00 4.77
N TYR A 132 -15.67 -10.32 4.10
CA TYR A 132 -15.94 -9.25 3.14
C TYR A 132 -15.42 -9.64 1.74
N ALA A 133 -15.92 -9.00 0.69
CA ALA A 133 -15.45 -9.27 -0.68
C ALA A 133 -13.94 -8.98 -0.84
N ILE A 134 -13.40 -8.11 0.02
CA ILE A 134 -11.97 -7.76 0.07
C ILE A 134 -11.14 -8.63 1.01
N SER A 135 -11.66 -9.75 1.54
CA SER A 135 -10.94 -10.55 2.55
C SER A 135 -9.58 -11.06 2.09
N TYR A 136 -9.40 -11.25 0.78
CA TYR A 136 -8.09 -11.57 0.19
C TYR A 136 -7.00 -10.55 0.56
N LEU A 137 -7.35 -9.30 0.84
CA LEU A 137 -6.36 -8.26 1.17
C LEU A 137 -5.56 -8.60 2.42
N TRP A 138 -6.21 -9.02 3.51
CA TRP A 138 -5.50 -9.44 4.73
C TRP A 138 -5.20 -10.92 4.80
N ALA A 139 -6.08 -11.77 4.24
CA ALA A 139 -5.91 -13.21 4.31
C ALA A 139 -4.83 -13.73 3.35
N GLU A 140 -4.61 -13.05 2.23
CA GLU A 140 -3.67 -13.47 1.19
C GLU A 140 -2.58 -12.42 0.94
N ILE A 141 -2.93 -11.17 0.66
CA ILE A 141 -1.93 -10.16 0.22
C ILE A 141 -1.05 -9.67 1.37
N TRP A 142 -1.64 -9.31 2.52
CA TRP A 142 -0.91 -8.86 3.71
C TRP A 142 -0.54 -10.02 4.66
N GLN A 143 -0.77 -11.26 4.23
CA GLN A 143 -0.21 -12.41 4.93
C GLN A 143 1.32 -12.27 4.95
N PRO A 144 2.01 -12.47 6.10
CA PRO A 144 3.43 -12.17 6.25
C PRO A 144 4.36 -12.68 5.15
N ASP A 145 4.26 -13.95 4.79
CA ASP A 145 5.13 -14.57 3.77
C ASP A 145 4.86 -13.97 2.39
N ASN A 146 3.58 -13.79 2.04
CA ASN A 146 3.18 -13.18 0.78
C ASN A 146 3.58 -11.71 0.69
N TRP A 147 3.39 -10.94 1.77
CA TRP A 147 3.79 -9.53 1.81
C TRP A 147 5.29 -9.37 1.64
N LEU A 148 6.10 -10.16 2.36
CA LEU A 148 7.55 -10.15 2.22
C LEU A 148 7.99 -10.59 0.82
N GLY A 149 7.36 -11.63 0.26
CA GLY A 149 7.62 -12.06 -1.11
C GLY A 149 7.27 -10.99 -2.15
N LEU A 150 6.19 -10.22 -1.95
CA LEU A 150 5.84 -9.10 -2.81
C LEU A 150 6.88 -7.98 -2.73
N LEU A 151 7.31 -7.62 -1.53
CA LEU A 151 8.35 -6.60 -1.32
C LEU A 151 9.66 -7.01 -2.00
N GLU A 152 10.13 -8.24 -1.78
CA GLU A 152 11.37 -8.75 -2.36
C GLU A 152 11.35 -8.75 -3.90
N ARG A 153 10.22 -9.19 -4.50
CA ARG A 153 10.13 -9.37 -5.96
C ARG A 153 9.94 -8.06 -6.71
N PHE A 154 9.11 -7.17 -6.17
CA PHE A 154 8.60 -6.02 -6.90
C PHE A 154 9.18 -4.68 -6.45
N VAL A 155 9.82 -4.60 -5.27
CA VAL A 155 10.51 -3.39 -4.85
C VAL A 155 11.96 -3.46 -5.32
N ARG A 156 12.26 -2.69 -6.37
CA ARG A 156 13.61 -2.57 -6.93
C ARG A 156 14.09 -1.14 -6.84
N LEU A 157 15.36 -0.96 -6.51
CA LEU A 157 16.01 0.34 -6.62
C LEU A 157 16.22 0.64 -8.11
N HIS A 158 15.54 1.67 -8.62
CA HIS A 158 15.83 2.20 -9.93
C HIS A 158 17.04 3.14 -9.82
N GLN A 159 18.20 2.70 -10.31
CA GLN A 159 19.36 3.58 -10.48
C GLN A 159 19.33 4.16 -11.90
N GLU A 160 19.10 5.46 -12.03
CA GLU A 160 19.41 6.15 -13.27
C GLU A 160 20.93 6.14 -13.46
N ARG A 161 21.41 5.47 -14.52
CA ARG A 161 22.81 5.64 -14.94
C ARG A 161 22.98 7.09 -15.37
N ALA A 162 23.78 7.85 -14.62
CA ALA A 162 24.25 9.15 -15.08
C ALA A 162 24.91 8.96 -16.45
N ARG A 163 24.45 9.70 -17.47
CA ARG A 163 25.18 9.82 -18.74
C ARG A 163 26.49 10.52 -18.42
N THR A 164 27.57 9.76 -18.27
CA THR A 164 28.94 10.29 -18.31
C THR A 164 29.22 10.73 -19.74
N GLY A 165 28.71 11.91 -20.11
CA GLY A 165 29.19 12.67 -21.24
C GLY A 165 30.49 13.33 -20.83
N VAL A 166 31.62 12.69 -21.13
CA VAL A 166 32.90 13.40 -21.15
C VAL A 166 32.84 14.35 -22.36
N PRO A 167 32.95 15.68 -22.19
CA PRO A 167 33.06 16.57 -23.33
C PRO A 167 34.46 16.40 -23.93
N GLU A 168 34.54 16.01 -25.21
CA GLU A 168 35.76 16.19 -25.97
C GLU A 168 36.10 17.68 -26.00
N ARG A 169 37.32 18.01 -25.57
CA ARG A 169 37.90 19.36 -25.65
C ARG A 169 38.50 19.58 -27.04
N PRO A 170 38.54 20.85 -27.50
CA PRO A 170 38.62 21.23 -28.92
C PRO A 170 39.90 20.82 -29.64
#